data_AF-Q9ZSN9-F1
#
_entry.id   AF-Q9ZSN9-F1
#
_cell.length_a   1.000
_cell.length_b   1.000
_cell.length_c   1.000
_cell.angle_alpha   90.00
_cell.angle_beta   90.00
_cell.angle_gamma   90.00
#
_symmetry.space_group_name_H-M   'P 1'
#
loop_
_entity.id
_entity.type
_entity.pdbx_description
1 polymer ?
#
loop_
_entity_poly.entity_id
_entity_poly.type
_entity_poly.pdbx_seq_one_letter_code
_entity_poly.pdbx_strand_id
1 'polypeptide(L)'
;RPTKSRRFMPEQGSPEYEELAKDYEKAYLSTITPKNETLLNMTVMEVLSTHVSDEQYLGHRIEGDLWTSDSQPIEAYKRFGTKLAEIEKKLIERNNDETLRNRYGPVKMPYTILYPSSEAGLTFRGIPNSISI
;
A
#
# COMPACT_ATOMS: atom_id res chain seq x y z
N ARG A 1 -7.97 7.68 -6.07
CA ARG A 1 -8.96 6.58 -6.17
C ARG A 1 -10.31 7.13 -5.66
N PRO A 2 -11.28 7.40 -6.54
CA PRO A 2 -12.61 7.86 -6.12
C PRO A 2 -13.25 6.88 -5.13
N THR A 3 -13.85 7.40 -4.05
CA THR A 3 -14.52 6.59 -3.02
C THR A 3 -16.04 6.52 -3.22
N LYS A 4 -16.62 7.44 -4.01
CA LYS A 4 -18.01 7.39 -4.44
C LYS A 4 -18.23 8.04 -5.81
N SER A 5 -19.36 7.72 -6.42
CA SER A 5 -19.95 8.38 -7.58
C SER A 5 -21.27 9.05 -7.21
N ARG A 6 -21.52 10.27 -7.70
CA ARG A 6 -22.68 11.12 -7.31
C ARG A 6 -23.76 11.25 -8.38
N ARG A 7 -23.46 10.91 -9.63
CA ARG A 7 -24.40 10.98 -10.75
C ARG A 7 -24.09 9.89 -11.77
N PHE A 8 -25.10 9.50 -12.55
CA PHE A 8 -24.95 8.59 -13.68
C PHE A 8 -24.31 9.30 -14.89
N MET A 9 -24.03 8.55 -15.95
CA MET A 9 -23.64 9.13 -17.23
C MET A 9 -24.74 10.08 -17.72
N PRO A 10 -24.38 11.28 -18.21
CA PRO A 10 -25.37 12.21 -18.73
C PRO A 10 -25.97 11.69 -20.04
N GLU A 11 -27.25 11.96 -20.24
CA GLU A 11 -27.97 11.61 -21.46
C GLU A 11 -27.67 12.60 -22.58
N GLN A 12 -27.63 12.12 -23.83
CA GLN A 12 -27.36 12.98 -24.98
C GLN A 12 -28.39 14.12 -25.07
N GLY A 13 -27.89 15.35 -25.17
CA GLY A 13 -28.72 16.56 -25.21
C GLY A 13 -28.99 17.20 -23.85
N SER A 14 -28.54 16.61 -22.73
CA SER A 14 -28.61 17.26 -21.42
C SER A 14 -27.52 18.35 -21.24
N PRO A 15 -27.73 19.34 -20.35
CA PRO A 15 -26.69 20.31 -20.01
C PRO A 15 -25.39 19.67 -19.49
N GLU A 16 -25.50 18.56 -18.77
CA GLU A 16 -24.35 17.79 -18.25
C GLU A 16 -23.61 17.03 -19.35
N TYR A 17 -24.31 16.61 -20.42
CA TYR A 17 -23.66 16.04 -21.61
C TYR A 17 -22.86 17.10 -22.37
N GLU A 18 -23.40 18.32 -22.47
CA GLU A 18 -22.63 19.45 -22.99
C GLU A 18 -21.45 19.82 -22.09
N GLU A 19 -21.60 19.79 -20.76
CA GLU A 19 -20.50 19.98 -19.81
C GLU A 19 -19.40 18.93 -20.05
N LEU A 20 -19.75 17.66 -20.22
CA LEU A 20 -18.79 16.60 -20.50
C LEU A 20 -17.99 16.85 -21.79
N ALA A 21 -18.66 17.31 -22.85
CA ALA A 21 -18.00 17.62 -24.12
C ALA A 21 -17.10 18.87 -24.05
N LYS A 22 -17.50 19.87 -23.27
CA LYS A 22 -16.77 21.15 -23.13
C LYS A 22 -15.64 21.08 -22.10
N ASP A 23 -15.85 20.36 -20.99
CA ASP A 23 -14.96 20.26 -19.84
C ASP A 23 -15.13 18.91 -19.13
N TYR A 24 -14.42 17.89 -19.64
CA TYR A 24 -14.46 16.55 -19.10
C TYR A 24 -13.89 16.45 -17.68
N GLU A 25 -12.97 17.34 -17.28
CA GLU A 25 -12.37 17.35 -15.94
C GLU A 25 -13.37 17.80 -14.91
N LYS A 26 -14.07 18.92 -15.17
CA LYS A 26 -15.19 19.36 -14.33
C LYS A 26 -16.29 18.31 -14.29
N ALA A 27 -16.61 17.69 -15.43
CA ALA A 27 -17.62 16.64 -15.46
C ALA A 27 -17.24 15.43 -14.58
N TYR A 28 -15.95 15.04 -14.61
CA TYR A 28 -15.40 13.99 -13.78
C TYR A 28 -15.40 14.36 -12.28
N LEU A 29 -14.93 15.55 -11.92
CA LEU A 29 -14.89 16.06 -10.54
C LEU A 29 -16.30 16.20 -9.94
N SER A 30 -17.28 16.62 -10.74
CA SER A 30 -18.70 16.66 -10.37
C SER A 30 -19.29 15.26 -10.16
N THR A 31 -18.71 14.23 -10.76
CA THR A 31 -19.16 12.83 -10.65
C THR A 31 -18.55 12.13 -9.45
N ILE A 32 -17.26 12.32 -9.17
CA ILE A 32 -16.57 11.61 -8.08
C ILE A 32 -16.78 12.26 -6.70
N THR A 33 -16.15 11.71 -5.67
CA THR A 33 -16.16 12.19 -4.28
C THR A 33 -15.98 13.72 -4.17
N PRO A 34 -16.87 14.44 -3.47
CA PRO A 34 -16.74 15.87 -3.22
C PRO A 34 -15.43 16.23 -2.50
N LYS A 35 -15.03 17.49 -2.62
CA LYS A 35 -13.79 18.01 -2.02
C LYS A 35 -13.66 17.74 -0.51
N ASN A 36 -14.68 18.06 0.29
CA ASN A 36 -14.58 17.93 1.75
C ASN A 36 -14.46 16.47 2.20
N GLU A 37 -15.22 15.57 1.58
CA GLU A 37 -15.10 14.12 1.84
C GLU A 37 -13.77 13.56 1.32
N THR A 38 -13.22 14.12 0.23
CA THR A 38 -11.92 13.72 -0.29
C THR A 38 -10.81 14.06 0.70
N LEU A 39 -10.85 15.26 1.31
CA LEU A 39 -9.90 15.65 2.35
C LEU A 39 -9.94 14.68 3.54
N LEU A 40 -11.14 14.38 4.05
CA LEU A 40 -11.31 13.43 5.14
C LEU A 40 -10.76 12.03 4.78
N ASN A 41 -11.13 11.51 3.60
CA ASN A 41 -10.65 10.21 3.14
C ASN A 41 -9.13 10.17 2.98
N MET A 42 -8.51 11.24 2.46
CA MET A 42 -7.06 11.31 2.32
C MET A 42 -6.36 11.29 3.68
N THR A 43 -6.83 12.08 4.65
CA THR A 43 -6.27 12.08 6.00
C THR A 43 -6.40 10.72 6.68
N VAL A 44 -7.56 10.06 6.57
CA VAL A 44 -7.75 8.72 7.14
C VAL A 44 -6.83 7.70 6.47
N MET A 45 -6.72 7.71 5.14
CA MET A 45 -5.84 6.79 4.42
C MET A 45 -4.36 7.01 4.73
N GLU A 46 -3.94 8.26 4.94
CA GLU A 46 -2.56 8.58 5.35
C GLU A 46 -2.23 7.96 6.71
N VAL A 47 -3.13 8.10 7.69
CA VAL A 47 -2.98 7.48 9.02
C VAL A 47 -2.92 5.96 8.89
N LEU A 48 -3.89 5.35 8.20
CA LEU A 48 -3.99 3.89 8.04
C LEU A 48 -2.91 3.27 7.14
N SER A 49 -2.07 4.07 6.50
CA SER A 49 -0.97 3.59 5.66
C SER A 49 0.40 3.79 6.33
N THR A 50 0.43 4.36 7.54
CA THR A 50 1.65 4.75 8.23
C THR A 50 2.07 3.69 9.23
N HIS A 51 3.32 3.22 9.12
CA HIS A 51 3.92 2.33 10.11
C HIS A 51 4.33 3.11 11.36
N VAL A 52 3.89 2.63 12.54
CA VAL A 52 4.36 3.15 13.83
C VAL A 52 5.82 2.75 14.09
N SER A 53 6.53 3.53 14.90
CA SER A 53 7.96 3.32 15.16
C SER A 53 8.29 2.06 15.96
N ASP A 54 7.31 1.54 16.70
CA ASP A 54 7.40 0.34 17.54
C ASP A 54 6.75 -0.88 16.89
N GLU A 55 6.48 -0.83 15.58
CA GLU A 55 5.90 -1.96 14.83
C GLU A 55 6.80 -3.21 14.87
N GLN A 56 6.18 -4.37 15.05
CA GLN A 56 6.83 -5.67 14.97
C GLN A 56 6.51 -6.34 13.63
N TYR A 57 7.49 -6.30 12.74
CA TYR A 57 7.41 -6.93 11.43
C TYR A 57 7.57 -8.45 11.48
N LEU A 58 7.08 -9.10 10.43
CA LEU A 58 7.20 -10.53 10.22
C LEU A 58 8.66 -10.98 10.30
N GLY A 59 8.94 -11.99 11.13
CA GLY A 59 10.29 -12.50 11.36
C GLY A 59 11.07 -11.74 12.43
N HIS A 60 10.50 -10.71 13.05
CA HIS A 60 11.05 -10.02 14.22
C HIS A 60 10.16 -10.25 15.45
N ARG A 61 10.78 -10.22 16.63
CA ARG A 61 10.11 -10.24 17.94
C ARG A 61 10.86 -9.34 18.89
N ILE A 62 10.14 -8.54 19.66
CA ILE A 62 10.72 -7.62 20.64
C ILE A 62 11.42 -8.37 21.78
N GLU A 63 10.96 -9.57 22.12
CA GLU A 63 11.57 -10.42 23.16
C GLU A 63 12.84 -11.15 22.66
N GLY A 64 13.19 -11.03 21.38
CA GLY A 64 14.32 -11.73 20.78
C GLY A 64 14.19 -13.24 20.91
N ASP A 65 15.15 -13.87 21.61
CA ASP A 65 15.16 -15.32 21.86
C ASP A 65 14.47 -15.70 23.19
N LEU A 66 14.00 -14.74 23.99
CA LEU A 66 13.53 -14.96 25.37
C LEU A 66 12.05 -15.31 25.48
N TRP A 67 11.33 -15.48 24.36
CA TRP A 67 9.91 -15.83 24.35
C TRP A 67 9.64 -17.32 24.66
N THR A 68 10.69 -18.15 24.65
CA THR A 68 10.64 -19.57 25.06
C THR A 68 12.01 -19.99 25.60
N SER A 69 12.06 -21.03 26.42
CA SER A 69 13.30 -21.70 26.84
C SER A 69 13.80 -22.74 25.84
N ASP A 70 12.96 -23.14 24.88
CA ASP A 70 13.24 -24.24 23.97
C ASP A 70 14.13 -23.76 22.82
N SER A 71 15.30 -24.38 22.67
CA SER A 71 16.28 -24.01 21.63
C SER A 71 15.78 -24.28 20.21
N GLN A 72 14.99 -25.34 20.01
CA GLN A 72 14.53 -25.75 18.68
C GLN A 72 13.58 -24.72 18.03
N PRO A 73 12.51 -24.21 18.70
CA PRO A 73 11.70 -23.12 18.15
C PRO A 73 12.47 -21.82 17.91
N ILE A 74 13.42 -21.47 18.78
CA ILE A 74 14.27 -20.28 18.61
C ILE A 74 15.08 -20.40 17.31
N GLU A 75 15.76 -21.53 17.09
CA GLU A 75 16.55 -21.73 15.88
C GLU A 75 15.67 -21.77 14.63
N ALA A 76 14.50 -22.40 14.70
CA ALA A 76 13.53 -22.39 13.61
C ALA A 76 13.06 -20.97 13.25
N TYR A 77 12.80 -20.12 14.25
CA TYR A 77 12.39 -18.74 14.05
C TYR A 77 13.51 -17.89 13.43
N LYS A 78 14.77 -18.10 13.83
CA LYS A 78 15.93 -17.46 13.19
C LYS A 78 16.04 -17.83 11.71
N ARG A 79 15.89 -19.12 11.37
CA ARG A 79 15.86 -19.57 9.96
C ARG A 79 14.71 -18.93 9.18
N PHE A 80 13.55 -18.75 9.80
CA PHE A 80 12.42 -18.05 9.19
C PHE A 80 12.76 -16.58 8.89
N GLY A 81 13.32 -15.83 9.84
CA GLY A 81 13.77 -14.45 9.63
C GLY A 81 14.83 -14.34 8.52
N THR A 82 15.83 -15.22 8.53
CA THR A 82 16.83 -15.29 7.44
C THR A 82 16.17 -15.55 6.09
N LYS A 83 15.17 -16.45 6.03
CA LYS A 83 14.47 -16.74 4.79
C LYS A 83 13.70 -15.53 4.25
N LEU A 84 13.09 -14.74 5.13
CA LEU A 84 12.42 -13.50 4.74
C LEU A 84 13.40 -12.48 4.15
N ALA A 85 14.58 -12.32 4.77
CA ALA A 85 15.62 -11.44 4.23
C ALA A 85 16.11 -11.89 2.83
N GLU A 86 16.24 -13.21 2.60
CA GLU A 86 16.54 -13.74 1.26
C GLU A 86 15.42 -13.45 0.25
N ILE A 87 14.16 -13.60 0.65
CA ILE A 87 13.01 -13.30 -0.20
C ILE A 87 12.99 -11.81 -0.56
N GLU A 88 13.25 -10.93 0.39
CA GLU A 88 13.30 -9.49 0.13
C GLU A 88 14.34 -9.14 -0.93
N LYS A 89 15.55 -9.72 -0.84
CA LYS A 89 16.60 -9.55 -1.87
C LYS A 89 16.11 -9.98 -3.26
N LYS A 90 15.42 -11.12 -3.35
CA LYS A 90 14.81 -11.57 -4.62
C LYS A 90 13.73 -10.61 -5.12
N LEU A 91 12.94 -10.00 -4.24
CA LEU A 91 11.94 -9.01 -4.64
C LEU A 91 12.59 -7.72 -5.14
N ILE A 92 13.70 -7.30 -4.54
CA ILE A 92 14.54 -6.19 -5.02
C ILE A 92 15.07 -6.49 -6.42
N GLU A 93 15.66 -7.66 -6.63
CA GLU A 93 16.14 -8.10 -7.95
C GLU A 93 15.01 -8.08 -8.99
N ARG A 94 13.82 -8.59 -8.64
CA ARG A 94 12.65 -8.58 -9.53
C ARG A 94 12.16 -7.18 -9.85
N ASN A 95 12.23 -6.25 -8.89
CA ASN A 95 11.89 -4.85 -9.17
C ASN A 95 12.94 -4.22 -10.11
N ASN A 96 14.22 -4.56 -9.99
CA ASN A 96 15.26 -4.04 -10.87
C ASN A 96 15.30 -4.71 -12.26
N ASP A 97 14.55 -5.78 -12.49
CA ASP A 97 14.44 -6.46 -13.79
C ASP A 97 13.49 -5.69 -14.73
N GLU A 98 14.07 -5.00 -15.72
CA GLU A 98 13.33 -4.21 -16.72
C GLU A 98 12.37 -5.03 -17.59
N THR A 99 12.55 -6.34 -17.66
CA THR A 99 11.61 -7.23 -18.38
C THR A 99 10.29 -7.38 -17.62
N LEU A 100 10.29 -7.18 -16.30
CA LEU A 100 9.13 -7.29 -15.40
C LEU A 100 8.37 -5.96 -15.28
N ARG A 101 8.01 -5.36 -16.41
CA ARG A 101 7.41 -4.01 -16.51
C ARG A 101 6.18 -3.77 -15.63
N ASN A 102 5.38 -4.80 -15.37
CA ASN A 102 4.18 -4.72 -14.51
C ASN A 102 4.50 -4.40 -13.04
N ARG A 103 5.77 -4.52 -12.63
CA ARG A 103 6.22 -4.20 -11.27
C ARG A 103 6.47 -2.70 -11.05
N TYR A 104 6.52 -1.90 -12.12
CA TYR A 104 6.69 -0.45 -12.09
C TYR A 104 5.50 0.28 -12.73
N GLY A 105 5.09 -0.20 -13.91
CA GLY A 105 4.08 0.45 -14.73
C GLY A 105 4.47 1.86 -15.19
N PRO A 106 3.55 2.57 -15.86
CA PRO A 106 3.79 3.94 -16.35
C PRO A 106 4.03 4.96 -15.23
N VAL A 107 3.57 4.66 -14.01
CA VAL A 107 3.75 5.51 -12.82
C VAL A 107 5.13 5.37 -12.16
N LYS A 108 5.99 4.48 -12.68
CA LYS A 108 7.37 4.25 -12.20
C LYS A 108 7.47 3.96 -10.70
N MET A 109 6.51 3.20 -10.17
CA MET A 109 6.43 2.89 -8.74
C MET A 109 6.73 1.41 -8.53
N PRO A 110 7.89 1.03 -7.94
CA PRO A 110 8.23 -0.37 -7.71
C PRO A 110 7.23 -1.05 -6.77
N TYR A 111 6.92 -2.32 -7.04
CA TYR A 111 6.04 -3.10 -6.18
C TYR A 111 6.79 -3.61 -4.94
N THR A 112 6.69 -2.85 -3.84
CA THR A 112 7.40 -3.11 -2.57
C THR A 112 6.50 -3.51 -1.42
N ILE A 113 5.17 -3.55 -1.60
CA ILE A 113 4.20 -3.83 -0.53
C ILE A 113 4.47 -5.16 0.21
N LEU A 114 5.07 -6.15 -0.47
CA LEU A 114 5.40 -7.46 0.12
C LEU A 114 6.87 -7.60 0.56
N TYR A 115 7.60 -6.51 0.71
CA TYR A 115 8.90 -6.56 1.35
C TYR A 115 8.68 -6.78 2.86
N PRO A 116 9.29 -7.81 3.47
CA PRO A 116 9.09 -8.11 4.89
C PRO A 116 9.41 -6.94 5.82
N SER A 117 10.48 -6.19 5.54
CA SER A 117 10.93 -5.08 6.39
C SER A 117 10.47 -3.70 5.92
N SER A 118 10.33 -2.79 6.88
CA SER A 118 10.12 -1.36 6.67
C SER A 118 10.67 -0.54 7.84
N GLU A 119 10.86 0.75 7.60
CA GLU A 119 11.02 1.77 8.62
C GLU A 119 9.65 2.33 9.05
N ALA A 120 9.64 3.15 10.10
CA ALA A 120 8.47 3.94 10.47
C ALA A 120 8.08 4.92 9.35
N GLY A 121 6.78 5.23 9.26
CA GLY A 121 6.25 6.18 8.28
C GLY A 121 5.46 5.55 7.14
N LEU A 122 5.14 6.38 6.14
CA LEU A 122 4.42 6.00 4.93
C LEU A 122 5.40 5.47 3.87
N THR A 123 5.74 4.18 3.92
CA THR A 123 6.88 3.62 3.17
C THR A 123 6.50 2.80 1.95
N PHE A 124 5.22 2.40 1.82
CA PHE A 124 4.74 1.49 0.76
C PHE A 124 5.40 0.09 0.79
N ARG A 125 5.85 -0.37 1.96
CA ARG A 125 6.51 -1.66 2.19
C ARG A 125 6.40 -2.08 3.66
N GLY A 126 6.81 -3.30 3.98
CA GLY A 126 6.78 -3.84 5.34
C GLY A 126 5.57 -4.73 5.56
N ILE A 127 5.80 -5.88 6.19
CA ILE A 127 4.73 -6.82 6.55
C ILE A 127 4.69 -6.90 8.08
N PRO A 128 3.72 -6.24 8.75
CA PRO A 128 3.49 -6.40 10.18
C PRO A 128 3.16 -7.86 10.55
N ASN A 129 3.42 -8.26 11.79
CA ASN A 129 3.01 -9.58 12.30
C ASN A 129 1.48 -9.72 12.41
N SER A 130 0.76 -8.61 12.54
CA SER A 130 -0.67 -8.56 12.86
C SER A 130 -1.41 -7.50 12.06
N ILE A 131 -2.73 -7.44 12.23
CA ILE A 131 -3.54 -6.28 11.80
C ILE A 131 -3.34 -5.19 12.86
N SER A 132 -2.22 -4.46 12.74
CA SER A 132 -1.79 -3.38 13.63
C SER A 132 -1.91 -2.00 12.98
N ILE A 133 -2.39 -1.96 11.73
CA ILE A 133 -2.81 -0.75 11.04
C ILE A 133 -4.17 -0.94 10.37
#